data_AF-A0AAW6XNM3-F1
#
_entry.id   AF-A0AAW6XNM3-F1
#
_cell.length_a   1.000
_cell.length_b   1.000
_cell.length_c   1.000
_cell.angle_alpha   90.00
_cell.angle_beta   90.00
_cell.angle_gamma   90.00
#
_symmetry.space_group_name_H-M   'P 1'
#
loop_
_entity.id
_entity.type
_entity.pdbx_description
1 polymer ?
#
loop_
_entity_poly.entity_id
_entity_poly.type
_entity_poly.pdbx_seq_one_letter_code
_entity_poly.pdbx_strand_id
1 'polypeptide(L)'
;ERGDWSLSSPAKRKAVLNKLADLMEAHAEELALLETLDTGKPIRHSLRDDIPGAARAIRWYAEAIDKVYGEVATTSSHELAMIVREPVG
;
A
#
# COMPACT_ATOMS: atom_id res chain seq x y z
N GLU A 1 16.48 13.42 -5.36
CA GLU A 1 15.48 13.04 -4.34
C GLU A 1 16.18 12.85 -3.00
N ARG A 2 15.56 13.20 -1.86
CA ARG A 2 16.22 13.22 -0.53
C ARG A 2 16.35 11.84 0.13
N GLY A 3 15.80 10.78 -0.47
CA GLY A 3 15.83 9.42 0.09
C GLY A 3 14.81 9.15 1.20
N ASP A 4 13.93 10.10 1.50
CA ASP A 4 12.98 10.01 2.63
C ASP A 4 12.05 8.79 2.55
N TRP A 5 11.74 8.33 1.33
CA TRP A 5 10.94 7.12 1.07
C TRP A 5 11.81 5.91 0.74
N SER A 6 12.74 6.02 -0.21
CA SER A 6 13.57 4.90 -0.66
C SER A 6 14.48 4.32 0.42
N LEU A 7 14.93 5.14 1.38
CA LEU A 7 15.76 4.71 2.52
C LEU A 7 14.95 4.49 3.80
N SER A 8 13.63 4.66 3.76
CA SER A 8 12.80 4.46 4.95
C SER A 8 12.69 2.98 5.34
N SER A 9 12.46 2.70 6.62
CA SER A 9 12.19 1.33 7.06
C SER A 9 10.80 0.86 6.58
N PRO A 10 10.61 -0.46 6.36
CA PRO A 10 9.28 -1.02 6.07
C PRO A 10 8.21 -0.60 7.08
N ALA A 11 8.56 -0.54 8.37
CA ALA A 11 7.66 -0.09 9.44
C ALA A 11 7.21 1.37 9.26
N LYS A 12 8.12 2.28 8.87
CA LYS A 12 7.78 3.68 8.61
C LYS A 12 6.84 3.79 7.40
N ARG A 13 7.14 3.09 6.30
CA ARG A 13 6.27 3.07 5.11
C ARG A 13 4.88 2.51 5.42
N LYS A 14 4.81 1.41 6.18
CA LYS A 14 3.57 0.82 6.68
C LYS A 14 2.74 1.84 7.47
N ALA A 15 3.37 2.55 8.41
CA ALA A 15 2.68 3.56 9.21
C ALA A 15 2.10 4.70 8.34
N VAL A 16 2.83 5.13 7.30
CA VAL A 16 2.34 6.13 6.35
C VAL A 16 1.11 5.63 5.59
N LEU A 17 1.14 4.40 5.07
CA LEU A 17 0.02 3.82 4.33
C LEU A 17 -1.20 3.56 5.22
N ASN A 18 -1.00 3.09 6.45
CA ASN A 18 -2.10 2.94 7.41
C ASN A 18 -2.73 4.29 7.76
N LYS A 19 -1.91 5.34 7.98
CA LYS A 19 -2.42 6.70 8.18
C LYS A 19 -3.23 7.21 6.97
N LEU A 20 -2.82 6.87 5.75
CA LEU A 20 -3.59 7.21 4.55
C LEU A 20 -4.96 6.51 4.56
N ALA A 21 -5.02 5.22 4.86
CA ALA A 21 -6.28 4.50 4.97
C ALA A 21 -7.19 5.11 6.06
N ASP A 22 -6.64 5.47 7.22
CA ASP A 22 -7.39 6.11 8.31
C ASP A 22 -7.95 7.48 7.87
N LEU A 23 -7.17 8.27 7.11
CA LEU A 23 -7.63 9.55 6.56
C LEU A 23 -8.73 9.36 5.50
N MET A 24 -8.64 8.33 4.66
CA MET A 24 -9.70 8.01 3.70
C MET A 24 -11.01 7.67 4.39
N GLU A 25 -10.94 6.88 5.48
CA GLU A 25 -12.10 6.54 6.30
C GLU A 25 -12.68 7.78 7.01
N ALA A 26 -11.81 8.67 7.54
CA ALA A 26 -12.22 9.91 8.18
C ALA A 26 -12.91 10.90 7.22
N HIS A 27 -12.53 10.88 5.94
CA HIS A 27 -13.09 11.73 4.88
C HIS A 27 -14.01 10.95 3.92
N ALA A 28 -14.60 9.84 4.37
CA ALA A 28 -15.31 8.92 3.48
C ALA A 28 -16.49 9.56 2.73
N GLU A 29 -17.24 10.46 3.39
CA GLU A 29 -18.38 11.15 2.77
C GLU A 29 -17.94 12.12 1.67
N GLU A 30 -16.88 12.88 1.92
CA GLU A 30 -16.30 13.84 0.96
C GLU A 30 -15.76 13.11 -0.26
N LEU A 31 -14.96 12.06 -0.04
CA LEU A 31 -14.41 11.23 -1.12
C LEU A 31 -15.51 10.55 -1.93
N ALA A 32 -16.55 10.03 -1.27
CA ALA A 32 -17.67 9.39 -1.96
C ALA A 32 -18.48 10.38 -2.81
N LEU A 33 -18.65 11.61 -2.32
CA LEU A 33 -19.31 12.68 -3.08
C LEU A 33 -18.49 13.03 -4.33
N LEU A 34 -17.17 13.22 -4.19
CA LEU A 34 -16.29 13.51 -5.32
C LEU A 34 -16.32 12.40 -6.38
N GLU A 35 -16.18 11.15 -5.96
CA GLU A 35 -16.26 9.97 -6.83
C GLU A 35 -17.61 9.90 -7.56
N THR A 36 -18.72 10.18 -6.86
CA THR A 36 -20.05 10.21 -7.46
C THR A 36 -20.22 11.33 -8.46
N LEU A 37 -19.71 12.52 -8.17
CA LEU A 37 -19.79 13.67 -9.08
C LEU A 37 -18.95 13.44 -10.34
N ASP A 38 -17.81 12.77 -10.24
CA ASP A 38 -16.93 12.48 -11.36
C ASP A 38 -17.49 11.36 -12.26
N THR A 39 -17.98 10.26 -11.68
CA THR A 39 -18.40 9.09 -12.46
C THR A 39 -19.91 8.99 -12.72
N GLY A 40 -20.74 9.77 -12.02
CA GLY A 40 -22.20 9.73 -12.12
C GLY A 40 -22.88 8.52 -11.46
N LYS A 41 -22.17 7.75 -10.61
CA LYS A 41 -22.74 6.56 -9.96
C LYS A 41 -23.61 6.96 -8.75
N PRO A 42 -24.58 6.14 -8.31
CA PRO A 42 -25.34 6.47 -7.10
C PRO A 42 -24.43 6.57 -5.86
N ILE A 43 -24.58 7.64 -5.06
CA ILE A 43 -23.74 7.92 -3.87
C ILE A 43 -23.63 6.75 -2.89
N ARG A 44 -24.69 5.93 -2.79
CA ARG A 44 -24.70 4.73 -1.95
C ARG A 44 -23.63 3.71 -2.33
N HIS A 45 -23.24 3.62 -3.60
CA HIS A 45 -22.21 2.68 -4.05
C HIS A 45 -20.83 3.20 -3.64
N SER A 46 -20.56 4.50 -3.82
CA SER A 46 -19.30 5.10 -3.38
C SER A 46 -19.10 5.03 -1.87
N LEU A 47 -20.16 5.33 -1.09
CA LEU A 47 -20.11 5.26 0.37
C LEU A 47 -19.93 3.83 0.91
N ARG A 48 -20.61 2.84 0.30
CA ARG A 48 -20.62 1.48 0.83
C ARG A 48 -19.46 0.63 0.33
N ASP A 49 -19.08 0.82 -0.94
CA ASP A 49 -18.23 -0.13 -1.65
C ASP A 49 -16.89 0.51 -2.02
N ASP A 50 -16.88 1.63 -2.74
CA ASP A 50 -15.65 2.19 -3.32
C ASP A 50 -14.68 2.71 -2.26
N ILE A 51 -15.09 3.68 -1.44
CA ILE A 51 -14.19 4.31 -0.47
C ILE A 51 -13.74 3.30 0.60
N PRO A 52 -14.63 2.50 1.22
CA PRO A 52 -14.21 1.46 2.16
C PRO A 52 -13.35 0.38 1.50
N GLY A 53 -13.63 0.04 0.23
CA GLY A 53 -12.86 -0.92 -0.54
C GLY A 53 -11.43 -0.44 -0.80
N ALA A 54 -11.28 0.81 -1.23
CA ALA A 54 -9.99 1.44 -1.48
C ALA A 54 -9.15 1.59 -0.20
N ALA A 55 -9.75 2.07 0.90
CA ALA A 55 -9.06 2.16 2.19
C ALA A 55 -8.56 0.79 2.68
N ARG A 56 -9.41 -0.25 2.55
CA ARG A 56 -9.04 -1.62 2.90
C ARG A 56 -7.91 -2.17 2.03
N ALA A 57 -7.92 -1.88 0.73
CA ALA A 57 -6.85 -2.29 -0.18
C ALA A 57 -5.52 -1.65 0.22
N ILE A 58 -5.49 -0.34 0.50
CA ILE A 58 -4.28 0.34 0.99
C ILE A 58 -3.80 -0.30 2.30
N ARG A 59 -4.70 -0.54 3.26
CA ARG A 59 -4.37 -1.18 4.53
C ARG A 59 -3.78 -2.57 4.32
N TRP A 60 -4.33 -3.36 3.40
CA TRP A 60 -3.79 -4.67 3.05
C TRP A 60 -2.35 -4.58 2.51
N TYR A 61 -2.09 -3.65 1.59
CA TYR A 61 -0.73 -3.45 1.05
C TYR A 61 0.24 -2.89 2.10
N ALA A 62 -0.23 -2.06 3.04
CA ALA A 62 0.57 -1.59 4.17
C ALA A 62 1.06 -2.78 5.01
N GLU A 63 0.19 -3.74 5.26
CA GLU A 63 0.53 -4.97 5.99
C GLU A 63 1.43 -5.90 5.16
N ALA A 64 1.35 -5.90 3.83
CA ALA A 64 2.16 -6.76 2.96
C ALA A 64 3.60 -6.27 2.75
N ILE A 65 3.93 -5.03 3.14
CA ILE A 65 5.16 -4.34 2.71
C ILE A 65 6.48 -5.00 3.15
N ASP A 66 6.45 -5.77 4.25
CA ASP A 66 7.60 -6.51 4.80
C ASP A 66 7.54 -8.01 4.48
N LYS A 67 6.57 -8.44 3.67
CA LYS A 67 6.31 -9.85 3.32
C LYS A 67 6.74 -10.18 1.89
N VAL A 68 7.52 -9.31 1.26
CA VAL A 68 8.15 -9.56 -0.03
C VAL A 68 9.54 -10.13 0.23
N TYR A 69 9.63 -11.45 0.29
CA TYR A 69 10.87 -12.15 0.61
C TYR A 69 11.71 -12.38 -0.64
N GLY A 70 13.04 -12.31 -0.46
CA GLY A 70 14.00 -12.87 -1.40
C GLY A 70 14.17 -14.38 -1.23
N GLU A 71 15.09 -14.95 -2.00
CA GLU A 71 15.41 -16.37 -1.97
C GLU A 71 16.92 -16.57 -1.79
N VAL A 72 17.31 -17.66 -1.13
CA VAL A 72 18.70 -18.10 -1.05
C VAL A 72 18.85 -19.34 -1.89
N ALA A 73 19.67 -19.28 -2.93
CA ALA A 73 19.88 -20.40 -3.84
C ALA A 73 20.90 -21.38 -3.25
N THR A 74 20.73 -22.67 -3.55
CA THR A 74 21.65 -23.72 -3.12
C THR A 74 22.98 -23.58 -3.85
N THR A 75 24.06 -23.36 -3.10
CA THR A 75 25.42 -23.16 -3.62
C THR A 75 26.44 -24.05 -2.92
N SER A 76 27.67 -24.06 -3.42
CA SER A 76 28.78 -24.76 -2.77
C SER A 76 29.10 -24.16 -1.38
N SER A 77 29.85 -24.87 -0.55
CA SER A 77 30.17 -24.45 0.83
C SER A 77 30.96 -23.13 0.94
N HIS A 78 31.45 -22.59 -0.17
CA HIS A 78 32.27 -21.39 -0.20
C HIS A 78 31.61 -20.23 -0.96
N GLU A 79 30.33 -20.38 -1.34
CA GLU A 79 29.60 -19.41 -2.14
C GLU A 79 28.22 -19.15 -1.52
N LEU A 80 27.75 -17.90 -1.59
CA LEU A 80 26.40 -17.49 -1.19
C LEU A 80 25.74 -16.80 -2.38
N ALA A 81 24.62 -17.35 -2.85
CA ALA A 81 23.79 -16.72 -3.86
C ALA A 81 22.44 -16.29 -3.25
N MET A 82 22.07 -15.02 -3.47
CA MET A 82 20.82 -14.44 -2.99
C MET A 82 20.06 -13.80 -4.15
N ILE A 83 18.75 -13.99 -4.16
CA ILE A 83 17.81 -13.29 -5.04
C ILE A 83 17.11 -12.24 -4.18
N VAL A 84 17.35 -10.97 -4.48
CA VAL A 84 16.67 -9.84 -3.84
C VAL A 84 15.55 -9.31 -4.72
N ARG A 85 14.47 -8.84 -4.10
CA ARG A 85 13.33 -8.21 -4.77
C ARG A 85 13.40 -6.71 -4.55
N GLU A 86 13.86 -5.98 -5.56
CA GLU A 86 13.96 -4.53 -5.51
C GLU A 86 12.76 -3.86 -6.22
N PRO A 87 12.30 -2.69 -5.75
CA PRO A 87 11.36 -1.86 -6.50
C PRO A 87 11.94 -1.48 -7.87
N VAL A 88 11.11 -1.45 -8.90
CA VAL A 88 11.54 -1.08 -10.28
C VAL A 88 11.94 0.40 -10.36
N GLY A 89 11.32 1.26 -9.55
CA GLY A 89 11.55 2.69 -9.48
C GLY A 89 10.69 3.33 -8.39
#